data_AF-A0AAD0NBH4-F1
#
_entry.id   AF-A0AAD0NBH4-F1
#
_cell.length_a   1.000
_cell.length_b   1.000
_cell.length_c   1.000
_cell.angle_alpha   90.00
_cell.angle_beta   90.00
_cell.angle_gamma   90.00
#
_symmetry.space_group_name_H-M   'P 1'
#
loop_
_entity.id
_entity.type
_entity.pdbx_description
1 polymer ?
#
loop_
_entity_poly.entity_id
_entity_poly.type
_entity_poly.pdbx_seq_one_letter_code
_entity_poly.pdbx_strand_id
1 'polypeptide(L)'
;MARTLPQPVAIPDPLAPDLATLGALVRNRRAQNQMRIDDAADMLGVSKDVLSRLENGRAVSLDKLFKVLDGFGLNLLVVPKRDVQVARKAVRDHATIRAVSPGTSRSSEGA
;
A
#
# COMPACT_ATOMS: atom_id res chain seq x y z
N MET A 1 9.72 23.92 5.85
CA MET A 1 8.55 23.88 4.94
C MET A 1 7.74 22.63 5.26
N ALA A 2 6.45 22.79 5.58
CA ALA A 2 5.56 21.66 5.86
C ALA A 2 5.48 20.78 4.60
N ARG A 3 6.00 19.56 4.67
CA ARG A 3 5.96 18.60 3.56
C ARG A 3 4.55 18.01 3.52
N THR A 4 3.76 18.40 2.52
CA THR A 4 2.38 17.98 2.31
C THR A 4 2.24 16.46 2.32
N LEU A 5 1.30 15.95 3.10
CA LEU A 5 0.97 14.52 3.12
C LEU A 5 0.37 14.13 1.75
N PRO A 6 0.76 12.97 1.18
CA PRO A 6 0.13 12.48 -0.03
C PRO A 6 -1.35 12.17 0.20
N GLN A 7 -2.19 12.40 -0.80
CA GLN A 7 -3.61 12.06 -0.73
C GLN A 7 -3.79 10.55 -0.96
N PRO A 8 -4.50 9.83 -0.05
CA PRO A 8 -4.74 8.40 -0.22
C PRO A 8 -5.87 8.13 -1.21
N VAL A 9 -5.63 7.16 -2.10
CA VAL A 9 -6.65 6.49 -2.90
C VAL A 9 -7.22 5.34 -2.07
N ALA A 10 -8.54 5.34 -1.88
CA ALA A 10 -9.24 4.37 -1.04
C ALA A 10 -9.16 2.94 -1.60
N ILE A 11 -9.33 2.78 -2.92
CA ILE A 11 -9.31 1.48 -3.59
C ILE A 11 -8.34 1.58 -4.78
N PRO A 12 -7.03 1.42 -4.55
CA PRO A 12 -6.06 1.41 -5.63
C PRO A 12 -6.18 0.12 -6.45
N ASP A 13 -5.76 0.16 -7.71
CA ASP A 13 -5.66 -1.03 -8.53
C ASP A 13 -4.46 -1.89 -8.08
N PRO A 14 -4.64 -3.15 -7.64
CA PRO A 14 -3.53 -3.92 -7.04
C PRO A 14 -2.47 -4.39 -8.04
N LEU A 15 -2.68 -4.20 -9.34
CA LEU A 15 -1.74 -4.65 -10.37
C LEU A 15 -0.59 -3.65 -10.55
N ALA A 16 0.64 -4.12 -10.37
CA ALA A 16 1.85 -3.36 -10.69
C ALA A 16 2.60 -4.01 -11.88
N PRO A 17 2.42 -3.50 -13.12
CA PRO A 17 3.14 -4.02 -14.29
C PRO A 17 4.60 -3.51 -14.38
N ASP A 18 4.94 -2.45 -13.66
CA ASP A 18 6.24 -1.80 -13.68
C ASP A 18 6.61 -1.20 -12.30
N LEU A 19 7.84 -0.70 -12.19
CA LEU A 19 8.36 -0.09 -10.96
C LEU A 19 7.58 1.17 -10.56
N ALA A 20 7.13 1.98 -11.52
CA ALA A 20 6.39 3.21 -11.26
C ALA A 20 5.06 2.91 -10.55
N THR A 21 4.33 1.92 -11.06
CA THR A 21 3.05 1.49 -10.50
C THR A 21 3.25 0.83 -9.13
N LEU A 22 4.28 -0.01 -8.98
CA LEU A 22 4.63 -0.59 -7.68
C LEU A 22 4.95 0.50 -6.64
N GLY A 23 5.76 1.48 -7.02
CA GLY A 23 6.11 2.63 -6.18
C GLY A 23 4.89 3.44 -5.77
N ALA A 24 3.96 3.68 -6.71
CA ALA A 24 2.72 4.38 -6.43
C ALA A 24 1.83 3.64 -5.41
N LEU A 25 1.78 2.30 -5.47
CA LEU A 25 1.06 1.49 -4.48
C LEU A 25 1.67 1.59 -3.08
N VAL A 26 3.00 1.53 -2.98
CA VAL A 26 3.72 1.73 -1.71
C VAL A 26 3.46 3.13 -1.16
N ARG A 27 3.56 4.16 -2.02
CA ARG A 27 3.27 5.55 -1.67
C ARG A 27 1.83 5.73 -1.18
N ASN A 28 0.88 5.09 -1.86
CA ASN A 28 -0.53 5.13 -1.47
C ASN A 28 -0.75 4.50 -0.10
N ARG A 29 -0.07 3.38 0.19
CA ARG A 29 -0.13 2.75 1.50
C ARG A 29 0.43 3.65 2.60
N ARG A 30 1.55 4.34 2.36
CA ARG A 30 2.04 5.37 3.28
C ARG A 30 1.04 6.51 3.47
N ALA A 31 0.37 6.94 2.38
CA ALA A 31 -0.66 7.97 2.43
C ALA A 31 -1.86 7.56 3.31
N GLN A 32 -2.30 6.30 3.21
CA GLN A 32 -3.36 5.74 4.04
C GLN A 32 -2.96 5.73 5.53
N ASN A 33 -1.68 5.54 5.83
CA ASN A 33 -1.14 5.59 7.19
C ASN A 33 -0.85 7.04 7.66
N GLN A 34 -1.09 8.05 6.84
CA GLN A 34 -0.86 9.48 7.14
C GLN A 34 0.57 9.81 7.60
N MET A 35 1.55 9.02 7.17
CA MET A 35 2.94 9.19 7.60
C MET A 35 3.72 10.10 6.67
N ARG A 36 4.59 10.94 7.23
CA ARG A 36 5.62 11.62 6.42
C ARG A 36 6.66 10.58 5.99
N ILE A 37 7.36 10.89 4.91
CA ILE A 37 8.37 9.97 4.37
C ILE A 37 9.54 9.74 5.35
N ASP A 38 9.87 10.75 6.15
CA ASP A 38 10.94 10.68 7.15
C ASP A 38 10.53 9.67 8.26
N ASP A 39 9.37 9.90 8.90
CA ASP A 39 8.81 9.02 9.94
C ASP A 39 8.60 7.58 9.46
N ALA A 40 8.13 7.41 8.21
CA ALA A 40 7.94 6.09 7.63
C ALA A 40 9.27 5.37 7.39
N ALA A 41 10.28 6.06 6.87
CA ALA A 41 11.59 5.46 6.65
C ALA A 41 12.22 4.99 7.98
N ASP A 42 12.11 5.81 9.02
CA ASP A 42 12.60 5.49 10.36
C ASP A 42 11.86 4.29 10.97
N MET A 43 10.52 4.27 10.91
CA MET A 43 9.69 3.15 11.37
C MET A 43 10.04 1.85 10.64
N LEU A 44 10.25 1.93 9.32
CA LEU A 44 10.59 0.77 8.50
C LEU A 44 12.05 0.35 8.66
N GLY A 45 12.92 1.16 9.29
CA GLY A 45 14.35 0.90 9.38
C GLY A 45 15.05 0.89 8.02
N VAL A 46 14.67 1.81 7.13
CA VAL A 46 15.30 2.07 5.82
C VAL A 46 15.68 3.55 5.71
N SER A 47 16.56 3.91 4.78
CA SER A 47 16.84 5.34 4.56
C SER A 47 15.69 6.02 3.84
N LYS A 48 15.49 7.31 4.11
CA LYS A 48 14.56 8.17 3.37
C LYS A 48 14.77 8.11 1.86
N ASP A 49 16.03 8.09 1.42
CA ASP A 49 16.37 7.99 0.00
C ASP A 49 15.85 6.69 -0.62
N VAL A 50 16.03 5.56 0.07
CA VAL A 50 15.52 4.25 -0.40
C VAL A 50 14.00 4.29 -0.53
N LEU A 51 13.30 4.77 0.51
CA LEU A 51 11.84 4.86 0.46
C LEU A 51 11.37 5.83 -0.64
N SER A 52 12.05 6.97 -0.79
CA SER A 52 11.73 7.96 -1.84
C SER A 52 11.95 7.41 -3.24
N ARG A 53 13.06 6.71 -3.48
CA ARG A 53 13.33 6.07 -4.77
C ARG A 53 12.28 5.03 -5.10
N LEU A 54 11.96 4.16 -4.14
CA LEU A 54 10.93 3.14 -4.31
C LEU A 54 9.58 3.76 -4.66
N GLU A 55 9.12 4.76 -3.91
CA GLU A 55 7.84 5.43 -4.16
C GLU A 55 7.75 6.15 -5.51
N ASN A 56 8.89 6.57 -6.06
CA ASN A 56 8.99 7.21 -7.36
C ASN A 56 9.35 6.23 -8.50
N GLY A 57 9.27 4.91 -8.25
CA GLY A 57 9.51 3.88 -9.26
C GLY A 57 10.95 3.71 -9.69
N ARG A 58 11.91 4.13 -8.86
CA ARG A 58 13.34 3.93 -9.10
C ARG A 58 13.80 2.62 -8.50
N ALA A 59 14.82 2.02 -9.10
CA ALA A 59 15.40 0.77 -8.63
C ALA A 59 15.94 0.90 -7.19
N VAL A 60 15.59 -0.08 -6.38
CA VAL A 60 16.11 -0.35 -5.05
C VAL A 60 16.44 -1.84 -4.96
N SER A 61 17.25 -2.24 -3.99
CA SER A 61 17.57 -3.65 -3.80
C SER A 61 16.34 -4.43 -3.28
N LEU A 62 16.23 -5.70 -3.65
CA LEU A 62 15.06 -6.53 -3.34
C LEU A 62 14.84 -6.71 -1.83
N ASP A 63 15.92 -6.81 -1.04
CA ASP A 63 15.85 -6.86 0.42
C ASP A 63 15.13 -5.64 1.00
N LYS A 64 15.42 -4.44 0.46
CA LYS A 64 14.76 -3.20 0.89
C LYS A 64 13.31 -3.16 0.43
N LEU A 65 13.01 -3.61 -0.78
CA LEU A 65 11.64 -3.72 -1.27
C LEU A 65 10.80 -4.58 -0.32
N PHE A 66 11.21 -5.83 -0.05
CA PHE A 66 10.46 -6.73 0.81
C PHE A 66 10.33 -6.19 2.24
N LYS A 67 11.37 -5.55 2.76
CA LYS A 67 11.32 -4.88 4.08
C LYS A 67 10.28 -3.75 4.13
N VAL A 68 10.18 -2.93 3.08
CA VAL A 68 9.16 -1.88 3.01
C VAL A 68 7.75 -2.47 2.84
N LEU A 69 7.59 -3.50 2.01
CA LEU A 69 6.29 -4.17 1.82
C LEU A 69 5.78 -4.74 3.14
N ASP A 70 6.63 -5.51 3.84
CA ASP A 70 6.29 -6.13 5.12
C ASP A 70 5.92 -5.10 6.20
N GLY A 71 6.75 -4.06 6.38
CA GLY A 71 6.48 -3.02 7.36
C GLY A 71 5.24 -2.16 7.07
N PHE A 72 4.72 -2.17 5.84
CA PHE A 72 3.44 -1.56 5.50
C PHE A 72 2.26 -2.56 5.44
N GLY A 73 2.50 -3.83 5.75
CA GLY A 73 1.51 -4.90 5.66
C GLY A 73 1.05 -5.18 4.24
N LEU A 74 1.94 -4.98 3.26
CA LEU A 74 1.74 -5.32 1.86
C LEU A 74 2.40 -6.67 1.56
N ASN A 75 1.87 -7.38 0.57
CA ASN A 75 2.46 -8.63 0.10
C ASN A 75 2.49 -8.65 -1.43
N LEU A 76 3.38 -9.48 -2.00
CA LEU A 76 3.55 -9.62 -3.44
C LEU A 76 3.01 -10.97 -3.90
N LEU A 77 2.07 -10.95 -4.85
CA LEU A 77 1.52 -12.14 -5.48
C LEU A 77 2.09 -12.28 -6.91
N VAL A 78 2.68 -13.44 -7.21
CA VAL A 78 3.21 -13.74 -8.54
C VAL A 78 2.29 -14.74 -9.23
N VAL A 79 1.72 -14.34 -10.36
CA VAL A 79 0.80 -15.16 -11.17
C VAL A 79 1.19 -15.11 -12.65
N PRO A 80 0.83 -16.14 -13.45
CA PRO A 80 0.96 -16.05 -14.90
C PRO A 80 0.13 -14.89 -15.47
N LYS A 81 0.60 -14.25 -16.55
CA LYS A 81 -0.07 -13.08 -17.17
C LYS A 81 -1.54 -13.36 -17.55
N ARG A 82 -1.85 -14.58 -17.98
CA ARG A 82 -3.22 -15.02 -18.32
C ARG A 82 -4.17 -14.99 -17.12
N ASP A 83 -3.64 -15.17 -15.91
CA ASP A 83 -4.42 -15.27 -14.67
C ASP A 83 -4.56 -13.92 -13.96
N VAL A 84 -3.89 -12.87 -14.44
CA VAL A 84 -3.89 -11.52 -13.84
C VAL A 84 -5.29 -10.96 -13.68
N GLN A 85 -6.17 -11.13 -14.68
CA GLN A 85 -7.53 -10.59 -14.59
C GLN A 85 -8.37 -11.31 -13.51
N VAL A 86 -8.17 -12.62 -13.36
CA VAL A 86 -8.83 -13.43 -12.32
C VAL A 86 -8.35 -12.98 -10.93
N ALA A 87 -7.03 -12.88 -10.74
CA ALA A 87 -6.45 -12.42 -9.47
C ALA A 87 -6.87 -10.99 -9.12
N ARG A 88 -6.81 -10.06 -10.08
CA ARG A 88 -7.21 -8.66 -9.92
C ARG A 88 -8.68 -8.52 -9.53
N LYS A 89 -9.57 -9.30 -10.16
CA LYS A 89 -11.00 -9.34 -9.81
C LYS A 89 -11.21 -9.85 -8.39
N ALA A 90 -10.59 -10.98 -8.03
CA ALA A 90 -10.72 -11.55 -6.69
C ALA A 90 -10.30 -10.57 -5.57
N VAL A 91 -9.18 -9.87 -5.76
CA VAL A 91 -8.71 -8.85 -4.80
C VAL A 91 -9.65 -7.65 -4.73
N ARG A 92 -10.19 -7.20 -5.87
CA ARG A 92 -11.12 -6.07 -5.92
C ARG A 92 -12.47 -6.38 -5.28
N ASP A 93 -13.01 -7.58 -5.52
CA ASP A 93 -14.26 -8.04 -4.94
C ASP A 93 -14.15 -8.09 -3.40
N HIS A 94 -13.04 -8.63 -2.88
CA HIS A 94 -12.75 -8.64 -1.44
C HIS A 94 -12.60 -7.23 -0.85
N ALA A 95 -11.92 -6.31 -1.55
CA ALA A 95 -11.78 -4.93 -1.10
C ALA A 95 -13.14 -4.19 -1.05
N THR A 96 -14.02 -4.45 -2.02
CA THR A 96 -15.38 -3.90 -2.07
C THR A 96 -16.22 -4.40 -0.88
N ILE A 97 -16.17 -5.70 -0.58
CA ILE A 97 -16.88 -6.28 0.57
C ILE A 97 -16.46 -5.62 1.90
N ARG A 98 -15.16 -5.38 2.08
CA ARG A 98 -14.63 -4.70 3.26
C ARG A 98 -15.07 -3.23 3.34
N ALA A 99 -15.14 -2.53 2.21
CA ALA A 99 -15.57 -1.12 2.16
C ALA A 99 -17.08 -0.96 2.42
N VAL A 100 -17.91 -1.93 2.02
CA VAL A 100 -19.38 -1.93 2.20
C VAL A 100 -19.82 -2.35 3.60
N SER A 101 -18.91 -2.89 4.43
CA SER A 101 -19.20 -3.31 5.82
C SER A 101 -18.64 -2.36 6.90
N PRO A 102 -18.90 -1.03 6.91
CA PRO A 102 -18.35 -0.14 7.92
C PRO A 102 -19.08 -0.14 9.27
N GLY A 103 -19.99 -1.08 9.57
CA GLY A 103 -20.68 -1.06 10.87
C GLY A 103 -21.42 -2.34 11.25
N THR A 104 -20.80 -3.19 12.07
CA THR A 104 -21.50 -4.03 13.04
C THR A 104 -20.53 -4.34 14.20
N SER A 105 -20.46 -3.45 15.19
CA SER A 105 -20.05 -3.68 16.59
C SER A 105 -19.83 -2.30 17.25
N ARG A 106 -20.80 -1.75 17.99
CA ARG A 106 -20.99 -1.78 19.46
C ARG A 106 -21.93 -0.57 19.76
N SER A 107 -22.93 -0.53 20.64
CA SER A 107 -23.47 -1.44 21.65
C SER A 107 -24.92 -1.03 21.90
N SER A 108 -25.82 -2.01 21.99
CA SER A 108 -27.08 -1.91 22.72
C SER A 108 -26.77 -2.14 24.21
N GLU A 109 -26.71 -1.08 25.00
CA GLU A 109 -26.81 -1.15 26.46
C GLU A 109 -27.32 0.21 26.95
N GLY A 110 -28.58 0.26 27.39
CA GLY A 110 -29.22 1.48 27.88
C GLY A 110 -30.72 1.53 27.65
N ALA A 111 -31.47 0.64 28.29
CA ALA A 111 -32.84 0.86 28.79
C ALA A 111 -33.21 -0.27 29.76
#